data_AF-A0A6F8TQ00-F1
#
_entry.id   AF-A0A6F8TQ00-F1
#
_cell.length_a   1.000
_cell.length_b   1.000
_cell.length_c   1.000
_cell.angle_alpha   90.00
_cell.angle_beta   90.00
_cell.angle_gamma   90.00
#
_symmetry.space_group_name_H-M   'P 1'
#
loop_
_entity.id
_entity.type
_entity.pdbx_description
1 polymer ?
#
loop_
_entity_poly.entity_id
_entity_poly.type
_entity_poly.pdbx_seq_one_letter_code
_entity_poly.pdbx_strand_id
1 'polypeptide(L)'
;MESIVPINGKVKFTITLDAGVWIFDDRKVDLTTYFEETNATVDELEEYTKAVSRHWSREIQEGATYPPTLKTEKKYEKEKVLNGTFAIPFLPFLQNAEPLEDAAKVVIETANGEHEIKLADADQLLIGFSKEGKPLRDNGPVHIYFKDGSNRDHPITDVKAFRLQ
;
A
#
# COMPACT_ATOMS: atom_id res chain seq x y z
N MET A 1 -2.51 12.27 -17.84
CA MET A 1 -3.21 10.98 -17.60
C MET A 1 -3.67 11.03 -16.16
N GLU A 2 -4.96 10.85 -15.95
CA GLU A 2 -5.56 10.88 -14.62
C GLU A 2 -5.20 9.58 -13.88
N SER A 3 -4.55 9.69 -12.72
CA SER A 3 -4.12 8.54 -11.90
C SER A 3 -5.22 8.08 -10.96
N ILE A 4 -6.45 8.09 -11.47
CA ILE A 4 -7.67 7.99 -10.68
C ILE A 4 -8.24 6.57 -10.81
N VAL A 5 -8.46 5.91 -9.67
CA VAL A 5 -9.02 4.55 -9.60
C VAL A 5 -10.26 4.55 -8.70
N PRO A 6 -11.49 4.46 -9.24
CA PRO A 6 -12.70 4.41 -8.42
C PRO A 6 -12.88 3.07 -7.70
N ILE A 7 -13.43 3.13 -6.49
CA ILE A 7 -14.05 2.00 -5.78
C ILE A 7 -15.57 2.20 -5.85
N ASN A 8 -16.28 1.26 -6.47
CA ASN A 8 -17.71 1.34 -6.74
C ASN A 8 -18.42 -0.01 -6.49
N GLY A 9 -19.71 -0.10 -6.82
CA GLY A 9 -20.50 -1.33 -6.69
C GLY A 9 -21.33 -1.36 -5.41
N LYS A 10 -21.30 -2.49 -4.68
CA LYS A 10 -21.98 -2.67 -3.39
C LYS A 10 -21.25 -1.97 -2.23
N VAL A 11 -21.09 -0.66 -2.36
CA VAL A 11 -20.52 0.23 -1.34
C VAL A 11 -21.52 1.33 -1.03
N LYS A 12 -21.52 1.81 0.20
CA LYS A 12 -22.35 2.95 0.59
C LYS A 12 -21.80 4.26 0.04
N PHE A 13 -20.47 4.36 -0.06
CA PHE A 13 -19.77 5.52 -0.58
C PHE A 13 -18.84 5.11 -1.73
N THR A 14 -19.17 5.55 -2.94
CA THR A 14 -18.24 5.47 -4.08
C THR A 14 -17.08 6.42 -3.81
N ILE A 15 -15.88 5.89 -3.67
CA ILE A 15 -14.67 6.68 -3.44
C ILE A 15 -13.72 6.59 -4.62
N THR A 16 -12.83 7.57 -4.70
CA THR A 16 -11.91 7.72 -5.81
C THR A 16 -10.49 7.78 -5.27
N LEU A 17 -9.66 6.85 -5.70
CA LEU A 17 -8.27 6.75 -5.28
C LEU A 17 -7.37 7.56 -6.21
N ASP A 18 -6.50 8.39 -5.64
CA ASP A 18 -5.47 9.11 -6.40
C ASP A 18 -4.08 8.63 -5.98
N ALA A 19 -3.39 7.99 -6.92
CA ALA A 19 -2.07 7.44 -6.69
C ALA A 19 -0.96 8.50 -6.51
N GLY A 20 -1.19 9.75 -6.96
CA GLY A 20 -0.22 10.83 -6.91
C GLY A 20 0.00 11.38 -5.50
N VAL A 21 -1.02 11.30 -4.63
CA VAL A 21 -0.95 11.82 -3.25
C VAL A 21 -0.30 10.82 -2.29
N TRP A 22 -0.30 9.52 -2.60
CA TRP A 22 0.16 8.48 -1.68
C TRP A 22 1.65 8.48 -1.38
N ILE A 23 2.47 9.15 -2.20
CA ILE A 23 3.90 9.30 -1.91
C ILE A 23 4.14 10.03 -0.58
N PHE A 24 3.19 10.85 -0.14
CA PHE A 24 3.21 11.56 1.14
C PHE A 24 2.38 10.87 2.23
N ASP A 25 1.74 9.75 1.94
CA ASP A 25 0.95 9.01 2.91
C ASP A 25 1.87 8.17 3.81
N ASP A 26 1.64 8.21 5.12
CA ASP A 26 2.45 7.48 6.10
C ASP A 26 2.15 5.98 6.11
N ARG A 27 1.03 5.56 5.52
CA ARG A 27 0.63 4.14 5.41
C ARG A 27 1.30 3.43 4.24
N LYS A 28 2.09 4.12 3.43
CA LYS A 28 2.83 3.51 2.32
C LYS A 28 3.88 2.54 2.86
N VAL A 29 4.10 1.46 2.13
CA VAL A 29 5.12 0.44 2.39
C VAL A 29 6.09 0.38 1.22
N ASP A 30 7.36 0.13 1.51
CA ASP A 30 8.39 -0.12 0.49
C ASP A 30 8.39 -1.61 0.15
N LEU A 31 7.86 -1.97 -1.02
CA LEU A 31 7.80 -3.35 -1.51
C LEU A 31 9.18 -3.99 -1.67
N THR A 32 10.24 -3.18 -1.75
CA THR A 32 11.62 -3.68 -1.84
C THR A 32 12.00 -4.42 -0.57
N THR A 33 11.71 -3.84 0.60
CA THR A 33 12.02 -4.44 1.91
C THR A 33 10.88 -5.26 2.48
N TYR A 34 9.62 -4.93 2.13
CA TYR A 34 8.43 -5.57 2.67
C TYR A 34 8.46 -7.10 2.53
N PHE A 35 8.80 -7.62 1.35
CA PHE A 35 8.86 -9.06 1.10
C PHE A 35 10.15 -9.72 1.61
N GLU A 36 11.22 -8.94 1.82
CA GLU A 36 12.46 -9.46 2.40
C GLU A 36 12.31 -9.69 3.91
N GLU A 37 11.60 -8.79 4.61
CA GLU A 37 11.27 -8.96 6.03
C GLU A 37 10.19 -10.04 6.25
N THR A 38 9.21 -10.16 5.36
CA THR A 38 8.10 -11.14 5.49
C THR A 38 8.52 -12.60 5.22
N ASN A 39 9.68 -12.84 4.58
CA ASN A 39 10.22 -14.21 4.47
C ASN A 39 10.65 -14.79 5.84
N ALA A 40 10.70 -13.99 6.90
CA ALA A 40 10.97 -14.44 8.27
C ALA A 40 9.73 -14.90 9.05
N THR A 41 8.50 -14.72 8.53
CA THR A 41 7.26 -14.88 9.30
C THR A 41 6.29 -15.87 8.64
N VAL A 42 6.67 -17.15 8.64
CA VAL A 42 5.73 -18.15 9.15
C VAL A 42 5.77 -17.98 10.66
N ASP A 43 4.63 -17.80 11.30
CA ASP A 43 4.43 -17.44 12.72
C ASP A 43 4.45 -15.92 13.00
N GLU A 44 3.76 -15.49 14.06
CA GLU A 44 3.76 -14.11 14.62
C GLU A 44 2.68 -13.11 14.15
N LEU A 45 1.41 -13.46 14.38
CA LEU A 45 0.32 -12.50 14.62
C LEU A 45 0.54 -11.62 15.89
N GLU A 46 1.73 -11.62 16.50
CA GLU A 46 1.96 -11.09 17.86
C GLU A 46 3.12 -10.08 18.00
N GLU A 47 4.03 -9.95 17.03
CA GLU A 47 5.24 -9.10 17.16
C GLU A 47 5.13 -7.70 16.51
N TYR A 48 4.21 -7.48 15.57
CA TYR A 48 4.10 -6.18 14.88
C TYR A 48 3.72 -5.03 15.83
N THR A 49 2.93 -5.32 16.88
CA THR A 49 2.53 -4.33 17.89
C THR A 49 3.69 -3.90 18.80
N LYS A 50 4.76 -4.70 18.91
CA LYS A 50 5.90 -4.41 19.82
C LYS A 50 7.05 -3.68 19.14
N ALA A 51 7.33 -3.95 17.87
CA ALA A 51 8.45 -3.32 17.16
C ALA A 51 8.21 -1.81 16.93
N VAL A 52 6.99 -1.42 16.56
CA VAL A 52 6.62 -0.01 16.36
C VAL A 52 6.60 0.77 17.68
N SER A 53 6.25 0.12 18.80
CA SER A 53 6.21 0.74 20.13
C SER A 53 7.60 1.07 20.69
N ARG A 54 8.62 0.26 20.37
CA ARG A 54 10.01 0.53 20.81
C ARG A 54 10.61 1.76 20.13
N HIS A 55 10.22 2.06 18.89
CA HIS A 55 10.78 3.19 18.16
C HIS A 55 10.22 4.54 18.64
N TRP A 56 8.98 4.58 19.12
CA TRP A 56 8.37 5.81 19.67
C TRP A 56 8.74 6.10 21.13
N SER A 57 9.20 5.09 21.89
CA SER A 57 9.50 5.25 23.32
C SER A 57 10.87 5.91 23.60
N ARG A 58 11.76 5.96 22.60
CA ARG A 58 13.10 6.54 22.76
C ARG A 58 13.13 8.06 22.63
N GLU A 59 12.15 8.66 21.95
CA GLU A 59 12.15 10.10 21.64
C GLU A 59 11.53 10.98 22.73
N ILE A 60 10.80 10.41 23.71
CA ILE A 60 10.13 11.21 24.75
C ILE A 60 10.98 11.39 26.02
N GLN A 61 12.06 10.63 26.20
CA GLN A 61 12.84 10.65 27.45
C GLN A 61 14.14 11.49 27.39
N GLU A 62 14.67 11.75 26.20
CA GLU A 62 15.95 12.44 26.05
C GLU A 62 15.72 13.86 25.51
N GLY A 63 15.62 14.83 26.42
CA GLY A 63 15.63 16.25 26.08
C GLY A 63 16.84 16.59 25.21
N ALA A 64 16.61 16.81 23.92
CA ALA A 64 17.67 16.88 22.93
C ALA A 64 18.30 18.28 22.84
N THR A 65 19.53 18.39 23.36
CA THR A 65 20.57 19.14 22.69
C THR A 65 20.76 18.58 21.27
N TYR A 66 20.51 19.41 20.26
CA TYR A 66 20.52 19.05 18.84
C TYR A 66 21.95 18.73 18.33
N PRO A 67 22.23 17.49 17.86
CA PRO A 67 23.45 17.20 17.10
C PRO A 67 23.27 17.51 15.59
N PRO A 68 24.35 17.71 14.83
CA PRO A 68 24.31 18.14 13.43
C PRO A 68 23.89 17.05 12.40
N THR A 69 23.24 15.96 12.83
CA THR A 69 22.94 14.77 12.00
C THR A 69 21.75 14.95 11.03
N LEU A 70 20.86 15.91 11.30
CA LEU A 70 19.63 16.19 10.55
C LEU A 70 19.81 16.38 9.03
N LYS A 71 20.98 16.78 8.55
CA LYS A 71 21.23 16.99 7.11
C LYS A 71 21.49 15.70 6.33
N THR A 72 22.09 14.71 6.98
CA THR A 72 22.44 13.41 6.38
C THR A 72 21.23 12.49 6.33
N GLU A 73 20.41 12.46 7.38
CA GLU A 73 19.14 11.72 7.42
C GLU A 73 18.17 12.22 6.33
N LYS A 74 18.01 13.54 6.20
CA LYS A 74 17.21 14.15 5.11
C LYS A 74 17.71 13.83 3.70
N LYS A 75 19.00 13.56 3.50
CA LYS A 75 19.53 13.10 2.21
C LYS A 75 19.18 11.64 1.96
N TYR A 76 19.38 10.80 2.98
CA TYR A 76 19.10 9.37 2.92
C TYR A 76 17.62 9.05 2.68
N GLU A 77 16.71 9.75 3.36
CA GLU A 77 15.27 9.63 3.14
C GLU A 77 14.88 10.04 1.71
N LYS A 78 15.48 11.11 1.18
CA LYS A 78 15.26 11.55 -0.19
C LYS A 78 15.73 10.50 -1.21
N GLU A 79 16.89 9.88 -0.97
CA GLU A 79 17.44 8.84 -1.86
C GLU A 79 16.62 7.55 -1.85
N LYS A 80 16.06 7.15 -0.70
CA LYS A 80 15.10 6.03 -0.61
C LYS A 80 13.80 6.31 -1.37
N VAL A 81 13.24 7.51 -1.23
CA VAL A 81 12.05 7.92 -1.99
C VAL A 81 12.31 7.93 -3.50
N LEU A 82 13.53 8.26 -3.93
CA LEU A 82 13.92 8.35 -5.34
C LEU A 82 14.10 6.98 -6.03
N ASN A 83 14.26 5.88 -5.30
CA ASN A 83 14.49 4.55 -5.88
C ASN A 83 13.54 3.46 -5.34
N GLY A 84 12.70 3.77 -4.35
CA GLY A 84 11.81 2.79 -3.72
C GLY A 84 10.61 2.41 -4.59
N THR A 85 10.18 1.16 -4.47
CA THR A 85 8.91 0.68 -5.03
C THR A 85 7.86 0.74 -3.94
N PHE A 86 6.88 1.62 -4.07
CA PHE A 86 5.92 1.89 -3.00
C PHE A 86 4.54 1.32 -3.31
N ALA A 87 3.93 0.77 -2.27
CA ALA A 87 2.54 0.36 -2.25
C ALA A 87 1.81 0.91 -1.02
N ILE A 88 0.49 0.87 -1.03
CA ILE A 88 -0.35 1.25 0.09
C ILE A 88 -1.40 0.16 0.36
N PRO A 89 -1.74 -0.16 1.62
CA PRO A 89 -2.79 -1.13 1.91
C PRO A 89 -4.14 -0.75 1.33
N PHE A 90 -4.85 -1.71 0.73
CA PHE A 90 -6.20 -1.49 0.16
C PHE A 90 -7.28 -1.35 1.25
N LEU A 91 -7.14 -2.08 2.35
CA LEU A 91 -8.15 -2.20 3.41
C LEU A 91 -8.70 -0.86 3.94
N PRO A 92 -7.87 0.17 4.26
CA PRO A 92 -8.39 1.44 4.77
C PRO A 92 -9.30 2.16 3.77
N PHE A 93 -9.02 2.03 2.46
CA PHE A 93 -9.86 2.60 1.42
C PHE A 93 -11.17 1.86 1.30
N LEU A 94 -11.11 0.52 1.35
CA LEU A 94 -12.29 -0.32 1.35
C LEU A 94 -13.21 0.00 2.54
N GLN A 95 -12.65 0.17 3.74
CA GLN A 95 -13.41 0.54 4.94
C GLN A 95 -14.07 1.91 4.80
N ASN A 96 -13.37 2.89 4.23
CA ASN A 96 -13.93 4.23 3.96
C ASN A 96 -15.08 4.20 2.95
N ALA A 97 -15.09 3.24 2.02
CA ALA A 97 -16.20 3.05 1.08
C ALA A 97 -17.46 2.49 1.76
N GLU A 98 -17.34 1.97 2.99
CA GLU A 98 -18.39 1.28 3.75
C GLU A 98 -19.09 0.21 2.87
N PRO A 99 -18.45 -0.97 2.66
CA PRO A 99 -19.04 -2.07 1.90
C PRO A 99 -20.40 -2.47 2.48
N LEU A 100 -21.37 -2.77 1.62
CA LEU A 100 -22.66 -3.27 2.06
C LEU A 100 -22.53 -4.71 2.57
N GLU A 101 -23.42 -5.15 3.46
CA GLU A 101 -23.39 -6.50 4.04
C GLU A 101 -23.56 -7.62 2.99
N ASP A 102 -24.18 -7.30 1.85
CA ASP A 102 -24.35 -8.20 0.71
C ASP A 102 -23.15 -8.21 -0.26
N ALA A 103 -22.08 -7.46 0.05
CA ALA A 103 -20.83 -7.54 -0.68
C ALA A 103 -20.05 -8.78 -0.22
N ALA A 104 -19.83 -9.72 -1.13
CA ALA A 104 -19.06 -10.94 -0.90
C ALA A 104 -17.68 -10.90 -1.57
N LYS A 105 -17.50 -10.08 -2.60
CA LYS A 105 -16.31 -10.08 -3.45
C LYS A 105 -15.89 -8.68 -3.88
N VAL A 106 -14.59 -8.54 -4.16
CA VAL A 106 -13.99 -7.38 -4.82
C VAL A 106 -13.53 -7.81 -6.20
N VAL A 107 -14.03 -7.15 -7.22
CA VAL A 107 -13.63 -7.32 -8.62
C VAL A 107 -12.62 -6.24 -8.96
N ILE A 108 -11.40 -6.63 -9.30
CA ILE A 108 -10.36 -5.74 -9.79
C ILE A 108 -10.48 -5.69 -11.31
N GLU A 109 -10.90 -4.53 -11.82
CA GLU A 109 -11.06 -4.30 -13.25
C GLU A 109 -9.73 -3.81 -13.82
N THR A 110 -9.20 -4.53 -14.81
CA THR A 110 -7.94 -4.19 -15.50
C THR A 110 -8.17 -3.91 -16.98
N ALA A 111 -7.16 -3.42 -17.69
CA ALA A 111 -7.24 -3.31 -19.15
C ALA A 111 -7.39 -4.67 -19.86
N ASN A 112 -6.89 -5.75 -19.25
CA ASN A 112 -6.76 -7.07 -19.86
C ASN A 112 -7.78 -8.10 -19.34
N GLY A 113 -8.64 -7.72 -18.39
CA GLY A 113 -9.64 -8.62 -17.80
C GLY A 113 -10.08 -8.18 -16.40
N GLU A 114 -10.81 -9.07 -15.73
CA GLU A 114 -11.30 -8.87 -14.37
C GLU A 114 -10.75 -9.96 -13.45
N HIS A 115 -10.35 -9.57 -12.23
CA HIS A 115 -9.90 -10.50 -11.20
C HIS A 115 -10.84 -10.42 -10.00
N GLU A 116 -11.51 -11.53 -9.68
CA GLU A 116 -12.37 -11.62 -8.51
C GLU A 116 -11.59 -12.12 -7.29
N ILE A 117 -11.74 -11.42 -6.18
CA ILE A 117 -11.16 -11.77 -4.88
C ILE A 117 -12.28 -11.74 -3.84
N LYS A 118 -12.24 -12.63 -2.85
CA LYS A 118 -13.22 -12.59 -1.76
C LYS A 118 -13.00 -11.32 -0.94
N LEU A 119 -14.08 -10.71 -0.46
CA LEU A 119 -13.99 -9.53 0.39
C LEU A 119 -13.18 -9.82 1.67
N ALA A 120 -13.24 -11.05 2.18
CA ALA A 120 -12.45 -11.51 3.32
C ALA A 120 -10.94 -11.48 3.07
N ASP A 121 -10.50 -11.65 1.82
CA ASP A 121 -9.08 -11.63 1.44
C ASP A 121 -8.62 -10.22 0.99
N ALA A 122 -9.51 -9.24 1.02
CA ALA A 122 -9.20 -7.87 0.57
C ALA A 122 -8.17 -7.18 1.48
N ASP A 123 -7.99 -7.65 2.71
CA ASP A 123 -6.94 -7.16 3.60
C ASP A 123 -5.54 -7.54 3.12
N GLN A 124 -5.42 -8.60 2.32
CA GLN A 124 -4.16 -9.06 1.73
C GLN A 124 -3.71 -8.20 0.55
N LEU A 125 -4.51 -7.22 0.11
CA LEU A 125 -4.21 -6.42 -1.07
C LEU A 125 -3.36 -5.19 -0.73
N LEU A 126 -2.31 -4.99 -1.52
CA LEU A 126 -1.45 -3.82 -1.55
C LEU A 126 -1.54 -3.18 -2.94
N ILE A 127 -1.80 -1.88 -2.95
CA ILE A 127 -1.89 -1.08 -4.18
C ILE A 127 -0.52 -0.43 -4.43
N GLY A 128 0.26 -1.00 -5.34
CA GLY A 128 1.49 -0.39 -5.83
C GLY A 128 1.19 0.82 -6.71
N PHE A 129 1.84 1.94 -6.41
CA PHE A 129 1.67 3.19 -7.15
C PHE A 129 2.97 3.77 -7.69
N SER A 130 4.11 3.33 -7.14
CA SER A 130 5.45 3.74 -7.57
C SER A 130 6.32 2.51 -7.76
N LYS A 131 7.09 2.49 -8.85
CA LYS A 131 8.12 1.49 -9.12
C LYS A 131 9.44 2.19 -9.38
N GLU A 132 10.48 1.81 -8.63
CA GLU A 132 11.82 2.39 -8.74
C GLU A 132 11.80 3.93 -8.66
N GLY A 133 11.02 4.46 -7.71
CA GLY A 133 10.83 5.90 -7.48
C GLY A 133 10.05 6.65 -8.57
N LYS A 134 9.53 5.95 -9.58
CA LYS A 134 8.74 6.53 -10.66
C LYS A 134 7.26 6.13 -10.54
N PRO A 135 6.33 7.07 -10.78
CA PRO A 135 4.92 6.72 -10.88
C PRO A 135 4.72 5.72 -12.03
N LEU A 136 3.81 4.77 -11.82
CA LEU A 136 3.48 3.75 -12.82
C LEU A 136 2.79 4.42 -14.02
N ARG A 137 3.50 4.49 -15.17
CA ARG A 137 3.01 5.09 -16.42
C ARG A 137 2.71 4.07 -17.50
N ASP A 138 3.61 3.10 -17.72
CA ASP A 138 3.51 2.15 -18.84
C ASP A 138 2.59 0.95 -18.60
N ASN A 139 2.07 0.73 -17.38
CA ASN A 139 1.01 -0.25 -17.06
C ASN A 139 0.18 0.21 -15.84
N GLY A 140 0.06 1.54 -15.69
CA GLY A 140 -0.54 2.21 -14.55
C GLY A 140 -2.04 2.51 -14.73
N PRO A 141 -2.66 3.20 -13.77
CA PRO A 141 -2.04 4.01 -12.72
C PRO A 141 -1.56 3.24 -11.49
N VAL A 142 -2.05 2.03 -11.24
CA VAL A 142 -1.70 1.22 -10.06
C VAL A 142 -1.55 -0.27 -10.41
N HIS A 143 -0.76 -0.97 -9.61
CA HIS A 143 -0.60 -2.43 -9.65
C HIS A 143 -1.10 -3.05 -8.34
N ILE A 144 -1.58 -4.29 -8.36
CA ILE A 144 -1.97 -5.02 -7.13
C ILE A 144 -0.94 -6.08 -6.79
N TYR A 145 -0.52 -6.06 -5.53
CA TYR A 145 0.33 -7.05 -4.89
C TYR A 145 -0.44 -7.70 -3.74
N PHE A 146 -0.17 -8.97 -3.47
CA PHE A 146 -0.61 -9.63 -2.26
C PHE A 146 0.45 -9.50 -1.17
N LYS A 147 0.01 -9.30 0.08
CA LYS A 147 0.90 -9.20 1.24
C LYS A 147 1.76 -10.45 1.44
N ASP A 148 1.24 -11.62 1.09
CA ASP A 148 1.98 -12.89 1.17
C ASP A 148 3.09 -13.02 0.11
N GLY A 149 3.12 -12.14 -0.89
CA GLY A 149 4.18 -12.11 -1.91
C GLY A 149 4.01 -13.12 -3.05
N SER A 150 2.93 -13.90 -3.10
CA SER A 150 2.66 -14.89 -4.17
C SER A 150 2.72 -14.28 -5.57
N ASN A 151 2.39 -13.00 -5.73
CA ASN A 151 2.38 -12.31 -7.01
C ASN A 151 3.46 -11.22 -7.13
N ARG A 152 4.54 -11.29 -6.34
CA ARG A 152 5.64 -10.30 -6.38
C ARG A 152 6.22 -10.12 -7.78
N ASP A 153 6.48 -11.23 -8.48
CA ASP A 153 7.04 -11.23 -9.85
C ASP A 153 5.98 -10.97 -10.94
N HIS A 154 4.71 -11.28 -10.64
CA HIS A 154 3.59 -11.18 -11.58
C HIS A 154 2.42 -10.40 -10.97
N PRO A 155 2.58 -9.09 -10.69
CA PRO A 155 1.51 -8.28 -10.14
C PRO A 155 0.37 -8.10 -11.14
N ILE A 156 -0.82 -7.81 -10.63
CA ILE A 156 -1.96 -7.43 -11.48
C ILE A 156 -1.74 -5.98 -11.91
N THR A 157 -1.55 -5.74 -13.20
CA THR A 157 -1.27 -4.42 -13.76
C THR A 157 -2.51 -3.79 -14.41
N ASP A 158 -2.39 -2.53 -14.84
CA ASP A 158 -3.41 -1.83 -15.62
C ASP A 158 -4.78 -1.76 -14.92
N VAL A 159 -4.76 -1.63 -13.59
CA VAL A 159 -5.96 -1.57 -12.76
C VAL A 159 -6.66 -0.24 -13.00
N LYS A 160 -7.94 -0.32 -13.38
CA LYS A 160 -8.79 0.82 -13.70
C LYS A 160 -9.83 1.10 -12.64
N ALA A 161 -10.36 0.09 -11.98
CA ALA A 161 -11.38 0.24 -10.95
C ALA A 161 -11.44 -0.96 -10.01
N PHE A 162 -12.02 -0.75 -8.83
CA PHE A 162 -12.43 -1.80 -7.92
C PHE A 162 -13.95 -1.78 -7.81
N ARG A 163 -14.59 -2.91 -8.04
CA ARG A 163 -16.04 -3.05 -7.96
C ARG A 163 -16.42 -4.10 -6.93
N LEU A 164 -17.17 -3.70 -5.92
CA LEU A 164 -17.68 -4.63 -4.92
C LEU A 164 -18.97 -5.29 -5.42
N GLN A 165 -19.06 -6.60 -5.22
CA GLN A 165 -20.19 -7.44 -5.60
C GLN A 165 -20.65 -8.33 -4.47
#